data_AF-A0A0K1P791-F1
#
_entry.id   AF-A0A0K1P791-F1
#
_cell.length_a   1.000
_cell.length_b   1.000
_cell.length_c   1.000
_cell.angle_alpha   90.00
_cell.angle_beta   90.00
_cell.angle_gamma   90.00
#
_symmetry.space_group_name_H-M   'P 1'
#
loop_
_entity.id
_entity.type
_entity.pdbx_description
1 polymer ?
#
loop_
_entity_poly.entity_id
_entity_poly.type
_entity_poly.pdbx_seq_one_letter_code
_entity_poly.pdbx_strand_id
1 'polypeptide(L)'
;MFKNDWNELIEAANKVLNNFSKNNKKIIKSLTNFGKKIVKVSSSYIENRKDFFEFIEENYTIFSEEAIKIYMNADIASLIMQLNEGSNDYLILINVFKSLLHSLDSLKKKNLINCVFSLIDREEIDIIKELVYLKEKAIFSKKDKLSENLKKVFKKQNLNEDNFFEMYVKLDFWNDIKALVESSLDTYNYGSNYFKELLSNEDGFEEDMIINIWALLSINLCYLDYLNLNWRS
;
A
#
# COMPACT_ATOMS: atom_id res chain seq x y z
N MET A 1 -17.88 -15.40 -3.69
CA MET A 1 -18.14 -14.02 -4.12
C MET A 1 -16.96 -13.13 -3.79
N PHE A 2 -16.65 -12.88 -2.51
CA PHE A 2 -15.51 -12.08 -2.05
C PHE A 2 -14.17 -12.39 -2.71
N LYS A 3 -13.80 -13.66 -2.83
CA LYS A 3 -12.56 -14.06 -3.52
C LYS A 3 -12.48 -13.55 -4.96
N ASN A 4 -13.59 -13.61 -5.70
CA ASN A 4 -13.61 -13.12 -7.08
C ASN A 4 -13.54 -11.60 -7.13
N ASP A 5 -14.29 -10.91 -6.28
CA ASP A 5 -14.30 -9.43 -6.24
C ASP A 5 -12.94 -8.87 -5.81
N TRP A 6 -12.31 -9.51 -4.83
CA TRP A 6 -10.96 -9.20 -4.38
C TRP A 6 -9.91 -9.46 -5.47
N ASN A 7 -9.96 -10.60 -6.15
CA ASN A 7 -9.05 -10.88 -7.26
C ASN A 7 -9.22 -9.87 -8.41
N GLU A 8 -10.47 -9.52 -8.76
CA GLU A 8 -10.74 -8.47 -9.74
C GLU A 8 -10.17 -7.11 -9.32
N LEU A 9 -10.19 -6.80 -8.01
CA LEU A 9 -9.59 -5.59 -7.44
C LEU A 9 -8.06 -5.61 -7.56
N ILE A 10 -7.40 -6.73 -7.20
CA ILE A 10 -5.95 -6.90 -7.34
C ILE A 10 -5.52 -6.81 -8.82
N GLU A 11 -6.26 -7.41 -9.74
CA GLU A 11 -6.00 -7.28 -11.18
C GLU A 11 -6.13 -5.84 -11.66
N ALA A 12 -7.11 -5.09 -11.15
CA ALA A 12 -7.28 -3.69 -11.48
C ALA A 12 -6.14 -2.83 -10.92
N ALA A 13 -5.70 -3.09 -9.68
CA ALA A 13 -4.53 -2.43 -9.08
C ALA A 13 -3.26 -2.66 -9.90
N ASN A 14 -3.02 -3.89 -10.34
CA ASN A 14 -1.88 -4.22 -11.20
C ASN A 14 -1.92 -3.46 -12.54
N LYS A 15 -3.11 -3.27 -13.12
CA LYS A 15 -3.26 -2.45 -14.33
C LYS A 15 -2.92 -0.98 -14.09
N VAL A 16 -3.22 -0.42 -12.91
CA VAL A 16 -2.82 0.94 -12.54
C VAL A 16 -1.30 1.05 -12.53
N LEU A 17 -0.59 0.17 -11.82
CA LEU A 17 0.89 0.17 -11.76
C LEU A 17 1.52 0.08 -13.15
N ASN A 18 1.06 -0.86 -13.97
CA ASN A 18 1.59 -1.09 -15.31
C ASN A 18 1.31 0.07 -16.28
N ASN A 19 0.15 0.72 -16.17
CA ASN A 19 -0.27 1.77 -17.10
C ASN A 19 0.05 3.19 -16.63
N PHE A 20 0.75 3.38 -15.51
CA PHE A 20 1.18 4.71 -15.02
C PHE A 20 2.24 5.39 -15.92
N SER A 21 2.30 5.14 -17.23
CA SER A 21 3.25 5.80 -18.14
C SER A 21 2.51 6.74 -19.10
N LYS A 22 2.83 8.05 -19.02
CA LYS A 22 2.64 9.23 -19.93
C LYS A 22 1.38 9.36 -20.81
N ASN A 23 0.57 8.33 -20.99
CA ASN A 23 -0.67 8.34 -21.76
C ASN A 23 -1.83 8.52 -20.79
N ASN A 24 -2.19 9.78 -20.56
CA ASN A 24 -3.24 10.20 -19.63
C ASN A 24 -4.56 9.45 -19.85
N LYS A 25 -4.89 9.05 -21.09
CA LYS A 25 -6.11 8.28 -21.36
C LYS A 25 -6.07 6.85 -20.82
N LYS A 26 -4.91 6.18 -20.89
CA LYS A 26 -4.76 4.79 -20.39
C LYS A 26 -4.76 4.73 -18.87
N ILE A 27 -4.12 5.70 -18.22
CA ILE A 27 -4.10 5.76 -16.76
C ILE A 27 -5.49 6.11 -16.21
N ILE A 28 -6.18 7.11 -16.78
CA ILE A 28 -7.56 7.44 -16.38
C ILE A 28 -8.48 6.21 -16.50
N LYS A 29 -8.42 5.49 -17.62
CA LYS A 29 -9.21 4.25 -17.78
C LYS A 29 -8.88 3.19 -16.72
N SER A 30 -7.60 3.05 -16.38
CA SER A 30 -7.15 2.08 -15.37
C SER A 30 -7.63 2.46 -13.97
N LEU A 31 -7.49 3.74 -13.62
CA LEU A 31 -7.95 4.35 -12.39
C LEU A 31 -9.48 4.25 -12.24
N THR A 32 -10.25 4.62 -13.27
CA THR A 32 -11.72 4.46 -13.25
C THR A 32 -12.15 3.01 -13.06
N ASN A 33 -11.48 2.07 -13.73
CA ASN A 33 -11.77 0.65 -13.54
C ASN A 33 -11.43 0.20 -12.11
N PHE A 34 -10.30 0.64 -11.57
CA PHE A 34 -9.89 0.36 -10.20
C PHE A 34 -10.90 0.90 -9.18
N GLY A 35 -11.31 2.18 -9.29
CA GLY A 35 -12.34 2.78 -8.45
C GLY A 35 -13.65 1.98 -8.45
N LYS A 36 -14.11 1.53 -9.63
CA LYS A 36 -15.31 0.68 -9.73
C LYS A 36 -15.15 -0.66 -9.00
N LYS A 37 -13.97 -1.26 -9.01
CA LYS A 37 -13.71 -2.51 -8.28
C LYS A 37 -13.66 -2.30 -6.77
N ILE A 38 -13.12 -1.17 -6.29
CA ILE A 38 -13.17 -0.80 -4.87
C ILE A 38 -14.63 -0.72 -4.42
N VAL A 39 -15.46 0.05 -5.14
CA VAL A 39 -16.89 0.20 -4.81
C VAL A 39 -17.59 -1.15 -4.74
N LYS A 40 -17.29 -2.06 -5.69
CA LYS A 40 -17.86 -3.41 -5.70
C LYS A 40 -17.49 -4.19 -4.43
N VAL A 41 -16.20 -4.19 -4.05
CA VAL A 41 -15.74 -4.85 -2.81
C VAL A 41 -16.37 -4.20 -1.57
N SER A 42 -16.48 -2.87 -1.55
CA SER A 42 -17.16 -2.13 -0.48
C SER A 42 -18.63 -2.53 -0.33
N SER A 43 -19.37 -2.65 -1.44
CA SER A 43 -20.76 -3.12 -1.41
C SER A 43 -20.86 -4.54 -0.85
N SER A 44 -20.01 -5.46 -1.33
CA SER A 44 -20.01 -6.84 -0.82
C SER A 44 -19.65 -6.90 0.67
N TYR A 45 -18.71 -6.07 1.14
CA TYR A 45 -18.37 -5.96 2.56
C TYR A 45 -19.57 -5.48 3.39
N ILE A 46 -20.29 -4.45 2.93
CA ILE A 46 -21.47 -3.91 3.64
C ILE A 46 -22.55 -4.99 3.74
N GLU A 47 -22.74 -5.79 2.69
CA GLU A 47 -23.72 -6.89 2.67
C GLU A 47 -23.38 -8.01 3.66
N ASN A 48 -22.10 -8.39 3.79
CA ASN A 48 -21.70 -9.44 4.74
C ASN A 48 -20.27 -9.25 5.28
N ARG A 49 -20.18 -8.44 6.35
CA ARG A 49 -18.90 -8.09 7.00
C ARG A 49 -18.19 -9.30 7.61
N LYS A 50 -18.94 -10.24 8.19
CA LYS A 50 -18.37 -11.40 8.87
C LYS A 50 -17.63 -12.28 7.88
N ASP A 51 -18.30 -12.68 6.81
CA ASP A 51 -17.70 -13.53 5.77
C ASP A 51 -16.54 -12.82 5.05
N PHE A 52 -16.56 -11.48 4.97
CA PHE A 52 -15.43 -10.72 4.46
C PHE A 52 -14.19 -10.83 5.37
N PHE A 53 -14.35 -10.68 6.69
CA PHE A 53 -13.23 -10.84 7.63
C PHE A 53 -12.71 -12.27 7.65
N GLU A 54 -13.60 -13.27 7.66
CA GLU A 54 -13.22 -14.69 7.55
C GLU A 54 -12.43 -14.94 6.25
N PHE A 55 -12.90 -14.41 5.12
CA PHE A 55 -12.17 -14.47 3.86
C PHE A 55 -10.76 -13.87 3.97
N ILE A 56 -10.60 -12.69 4.58
CA ILE A 56 -9.29 -12.05 4.73
C ILE A 56 -8.37 -12.86 5.67
N GLU A 57 -8.87 -13.36 6.79
CA GLU A 57 -8.08 -14.15 7.74
C GLU A 57 -7.61 -15.49 7.12
N GLU A 58 -8.46 -16.13 6.32
CA GLU A 58 -8.10 -17.34 5.58
C GLU A 58 -7.13 -17.04 4.41
N ASN A 59 -7.32 -15.90 3.72
CA ASN A 59 -6.58 -15.62 2.50
C ASN A 59 -5.28 -14.83 2.69
N TYR A 60 -5.16 -14.12 3.81
CA TYR A 60 -4.02 -13.28 4.14
C TYR A 60 -3.56 -13.54 5.57
N THR A 61 -3.54 -14.80 6.03
CA THR A 61 -3.31 -15.18 7.44
C THR A 61 -2.13 -14.47 8.11
N ILE A 62 -1.01 -14.29 7.40
CA ILE A 62 0.19 -13.63 7.93
C ILE A 62 0.06 -12.10 7.97
N PHE A 63 -0.76 -11.53 7.08
CA PHE A 63 -0.92 -10.10 6.85
C PHE A 63 -2.39 -9.65 6.98
N SER A 64 -3.19 -10.34 7.80
CA SER A 64 -4.65 -10.14 7.83
C SER A 64 -5.00 -8.77 8.38
N GLU A 65 -4.29 -8.32 9.42
CA GLU A 65 -4.42 -6.98 9.98
C GLU A 65 -4.07 -5.90 8.96
N GLU A 66 -2.98 -6.07 8.22
CA GLU A 66 -2.57 -5.13 7.18
C GLU A 66 -3.58 -5.10 6.03
N ALA A 67 -4.10 -6.26 5.62
CA ALA A 67 -5.14 -6.37 4.60
C ALA A 67 -6.42 -5.62 5.02
N ILE A 68 -6.86 -5.80 6.27
CA ILE A 68 -8.01 -5.07 6.82
C ILE A 68 -7.74 -3.57 6.82
N LYS A 69 -6.58 -3.11 7.30
CA LYS A 69 -6.23 -1.68 7.35
C LYS A 69 -6.22 -1.04 5.95
N ILE A 70 -5.61 -1.71 4.97
CA ILE A 70 -5.57 -1.24 3.57
C ILE A 70 -6.98 -1.14 3.01
N TYR A 71 -7.82 -2.15 3.25
CA TYR A 71 -9.21 -2.12 2.82
C TYR A 71 -10.01 -1.00 3.49
N MET A 72 -9.87 -0.77 4.79
CA MET A 72 -10.58 0.32 5.49
C MET A 72 -10.19 1.69 4.93
N ASN A 73 -8.91 1.90 4.60
CA ASN A 73 -8.47 3.11 3.90
C ASN A 73 -9.10 3.24 2.50
N ALA A 74 -9.25 2.13 1.77
CA ALA A 74 -9.90 2.10 0.46
C ALA A 74 -11.39 2.47 0.55
N ASP A 75 -12.08 1.92 1.55
CA ASP A 75 -13.50 2.17 1.79
C ASP A 75 -13.75 3.64 2.17
N ILE A 76 -12.95 4.18 3.08
CA ILE A 76 -13.01 5.60 3.46
C ILE A 76 -12.74 6.50 2.24
N ALA A 77 -11.71 6.21 1.46
CA ALA A 77 -11.41 6.96 0.24
C ALA A 77 -12.61 6.92 -0.74
N SER A 78 -13.17 5.74 -0.96
CA SER A 78 -14.33 5.54 -1.83
C SER A 78 -15.56 6.33 -1.38
N LEU A 79 -15.84 6.35 -0.07
CA LEU A 79 -16.98 7.09 0.48
C LEU A 79 -16.82 8.59 0.32
N ILE A 80 -15.66 9.14 0.65
CA ILE A 80 -15.39 10.59 0.55
C ILE A 80 -15.48 11.06 -0.91
N MET A 81 -14.91 10.28 -1.83
CA MET A 81 -14.92 10.60 -3.26
C MET A 81 -16.33 10.49 -3.88
N GLN A 82 -17.27 9.80 -3.24
CA GLN A 82 -18.68 9.77 -3.65
C GLN A 82 -19.49 10.94 -3.06
N LEU A 83 -19.07 11.49 -1.92
CA LEU A 83 -19.81 12.53 -1.19
C LEU A 83 -19.52 13.94 -1.71
N ASN A 84 -18.34 14.20 -2.29
CA ASN A 84 -18.01 15.41 -3.08
C ASN A 84 -18.47 16.76 -2.46
N GLU A 85 -18.39 16.93 -1.14
CA GLU A 85 -18.97 18.07 -0.41
C GLU A 85 -18.01 18.66 0.65
N GLY A 86 -16.98 19.40 0.21
CA GLY A 86 -16.39 20.51 0.96
C GLY A 86 -15.06 20.26 1.70
N SER A 87 -14.54 21.33 2.32
CA SER A 87 -13.15 21.41 2.82
C SER A 87 -12.71 20.40 3.89
N ASN A 88 -13.66 19.77 4.58
CA ASN A 88 -13.37 18.76 5.62
C ASN A 88 -12.98 17.40 5.01
N ASP A 89 -13.40 17.12 3.77
CA ASP A 89 -13.11 15.88 3.07
C ASP A 89 -11.60 15.75 2.74
N TYR A 90 -10.92 16.88 2.49
CA TYR A 90 -9.48 16.87 2.16
C TYR A 90 -8.58 16.49 3.33
N LEU A 91 -8.91 16.88 4.56
CA LEU A 91 -8.14 16.44 5.74
C LEU A 91 -8.23 14.93 5.92
N ILE A 92 -9.38 14.34 5.60
CA ILE A 92 -9.55 12.90 5.65
C ILE A 92 -8.78 12.23 4.51
N LEU A 93 -8.83 12.76 3.28
CA LEU A 93 -8.03 12.27 2.15
C LEU A 93 -6.52 12.32 2.45
N ILE A 94 -6.03 13.39 3.07
CA ILE A 94 -4.66 13.53 3.54
C ILE A 94 -4.31 12.45 4.57
N ASN A 95 -5.20 12.21 5.54
CA ASN A 95 -4.98 11.16 6.54
C ASN A 95 -4.98 9.77 5.92
N VAL A 96 -5.86 9.51 4.95
CA VAL A 96 -5.86 8.27 4.18
C VAL A 96 -4.55 8.11 3.41
N PHE A 97 -4.08 9.17 2.74
CA PHE A 97 -2.80 9.16 2.03
C PHE A 97 -1.62 8.84 2.97
N LYS A 98 -1.52 9.53 4.11
CA LYS A 98 -0.48 9.28 5.14
C LYS A 98 -0.57 7.85 5.69
N SER A 99 -1.79 7.38 5.95
CA SER A 99 -2.08 6.01 6.42
C SER A 99 -1.58 4.98 5.40
N LEU A 100 -1.88 5.17 4.10
CA LEU A 100 -1.44 4.28 3.02
C LEU A 100 0.09 4.28 2.83
N LEU A 101 0.76 5.43 2.99
CA LEU A 101 2.23 5.45 2.99
C LEU A 101 2.80 4.66 4.17
N HIS A 102 2.24 4.85 5.37
CA HIS A 102 2.67 4.11 6.55
C HIS A 102 2.40 2.61 6.42
N SER A 103 1.30 2.21 5.78
CA SER A 103 0.97 0.81 5.51
C SER A 103 2.04 0.11 4.67
N LEU A 104 2.67 0.79 3.70
CA LEU A 104 3.75 0.21 2.91
C LEU A 104 4.99 -0.11 3.76
N ASP A 105 5.41 0.83 4.62
CA ASP A 105 6.52 0.61 5.55
C ASP A 105 6.18 -0.48 6.58
N SER A 106 4.93 -0.51 7.05
CA SER A 106 4.43 -1.53 7.99
C SER A 106 4.47 -2.93 7.37
N LEU A 107 3.99 -3.09 6.13
CA LEU A 107 4.04 -4.35 5.38
C LEU A 107 5.48 -4.85 5.24
N LYS A 108 6.41 -3.97 4.87
CA LYS A 108 7.82 -4.32 4.75
C LYS A 108 8.41 -4.77 6.08
N LYS A 109 8.13 -4.04 7.16
CA LYS A 109 8.57 -4.40 8.52
C LYS A 109 8.00 -5.75 8.96
N LYS A 110 6.71 -5.98 8.70
CA LYS A 110 6.04 -7.25 8.99
C LYS A 110 6.70 -8.41 8.24
N ASN A 111 6.99 -8.23 6.95
CA ASN A 111 7.71 -9.23 6.16
C ASN A 111 9.08 -9.58 6.78
N LEU A 112 9.88 -8.58 7.17
CA LEU A 112 11.16 -8.80 7.82
C LEU A 112 11.02 -9.48 9.20
N ILE A 113 9.99 -9.14 9.97
CA ILE A 113 9.66 -9.82 11.24
C ILE A 113 9.35 -11.30 10.99
N ASN A 114 8.59 -11.62 9.95
CA ASN A 114 8.27 -13.00 9.60
C ASN A 114 9.54 -13.76 9.17
N CYS A 115 10.47 -13.11 8.44
CA CYS A 115 11.79 -13.69 8.16
C CYS A 115 12.57 -13.97 9.45
N VAL A 116 12.54 -13.05 10.42
CA VAL A 116 13.19 -13.26 11.73
C VAL A 116 12.61 -14.48 12.43
N PHE A 117 11.28 -14.60 12.54
CA PHE A 117 10.65 -15.76 13.18
C PHE A 117 10.96 -17.06 12.44
N SER A 118 10.90 -17.05 11.10
CA SER A 118 11.25 -18.24 10.32
C SER A 118 12.69 -18.69 10.53
N LEU A 119 13.63 -17.77 10.79
CA LEU A 119 15.02 -18.12 11.07
C LEU A 119 15.25 -18.57 12.51
N ILE A 120 14.48 -18.04 13.47
CA ILE A 120 14.47 -18.55 14.86
C ILE A 120 14.04 -20.01 14.86
N ASP A 121 12.93 -20.33 14.19
CA ASP A 121 12.38 -21.69 14.11
C ASP A 121 13.34 -22.69 13.43
N ARG A 122 14.29 -22.18 12.66
CA ARG A 122 15.30 -22.96 11.92
C ARG A 122 16.70 -22.89 12.54
N GLU A 123 16.81 -22.33 13.74
CA GLU A 123 18.06 -22.22 14.52
C GLU A 123 19.18 -21.40 13.86
N GLU A 124 18.87 -20.49 12.92
CA GLU A 124 19.84 -19.62 12.22
C GLU A 124 20.10 -18.32 13.01
N ILE A 125 20.44 -18.46 14.31
CA ILE A 125 20.44 -17.35 15.28
C ILE A 125 21.48 -16.28 14.96
N ASP A 126 22.62 -16.67 14.40
CA ASP A 126 23.77 -15.80 14.18
C ASP A 126 23.47 -14.64 13.21
N ILE A 127 22.47 -14.79 12.34
CA ILE A 127 22.14 -13.80 11.30
C ILE A 127 20.97 -12.89 11.70
N ILE A 128 20.22 -13.25 12.75
CA ILE A 128 18.98 -12.55 13.15
C ILE A 128 19.25 -11.08 13.44
N LYS A 129 20.40 -10.76 14.06
CA LYS A 129 20.78 -9.38 14.40
C LYS A 129 20.79 -8.47 13.17
N GLU A 130 21.21 -8.99 12.01
CA GLU A 130 21.22 -8.23 10.76
C GLU A 130 19.80 -7.91 10.29
N LEU A 131 18.88 -8.87 10.34
CA LEU A 131 17.47 -8.64 9.96
C LEU A 131 16.75 -7.70 10.92
N VAL A 132 16.99 -7.80 12.22
CA VAL A 132 16.43 -6.86 13.21
C VAL A 132 16.90 -5.44 12.90
N TYR A 133 18.18 -5.26 12.58
CA TYR A 133 18.71 -3.96 12.17
C TYR A 133 18.06 -3.44 10.88
N LEU A 134 17.86 -4.30 9.88
CA LEU A 134 17.17 -3.93 8.63
C LEU A 134 15.72 -3.52 8.90
N LYS A 135 14.99 -4.26 9.74
CA LYS A 135 13.62 -3.96 10.14
C LYS A 135 13.48 -2.57 10.77
N GLU A 136 14.38 -2.18 11.68
CA GLU A 136 14.34 -0.84 12.30
C GLU A 136 14.53 0.30 11.29
N LYS A 137 15.22 0.03 10.17
CA LYS A 137 15.49 1.00 9.11
C LYS A 137 14.64 0.79 7.86
N ALA A 138 13.66 -0.13 7.94
CA ALA A 138 12.89 -0.54 6.79
C ALA A 138 11.98 0.60 6.33
N ILE A 139 12.20 1.00 5.08
CA ILE A 139 11.38 1.93 4.31
C ILE A 139 11.05 1.22 3.01
N PHE A 140 9.78 1.24 2.61
CA PHE A 140 9.27 0.53 1.44
C PHE A 140 10.12 0.80 0.18
N SER A 141 10.35 2.08 -0.11
CA SER A 141 11.08 2.52 -1.32
C SER A 141 12.59 2.38 -1.29
N LYS A 142 13.15 1.82 -0.21
CA LYS A 142 14.60 1.69 -0.04
C LYS A 142 15.01 0.23 -0.13
N LYS A 143 15.89 -0.09 -1.09
CA LYS A 143 16.47 -1.43 -1.19
C LYS A 143 17.22 -1.83 0.07
N ASP A 144 16.94 -3.02 0.58
CA ASP A 144 17.70 -3.60 1.68
C ASP A 144 19.03 -4.16 1.17
N LYS A 145 20.13 -3.79 1.83
CA LYS A 145 21.47 -4.29 1.50
C LYS A 145 21.77 -5.50 2.36
N LEU A 146 21.39 -6.68 1.87
CA LEU A 146 21.67 -7.95 2.54
C LEU A 146 23.15 -8.33 2.41
N SER A 147 23.77 -8.77 3.51
CA SER A 147 25.10 -9.37 3.48
C SER A 147 25.10 -10.68 2.69
N GLU A 148 26.28 -11.08 2.18
CA GLU A 148 26.42 -12.36 1.48
C GLU A 148 26.06 -13.56 2.35
N ASN A 149 26.25 -13.46 3.67
CA ASN A 149 25.85 -14.51 4.61
C ASN A 149 24.32 -14.60 4.70
N LEU A 150 23.64 -13.46 4.85
CA LEU A 150 22.18 -13.41 4.91
C LEU A 150 21.54 -13.93 3.61
N LYS A 151 22.08 -13.57 2.44
CA LYS A 151 21.62 -14.10 1.14
C LYS A 151 21.77 -15.62 1.04
N LYS A 152 22.90 -16.19 1.51
CA LYS A 152 23.11 -17.64 1.52
C LYS A 152 22.08 -18.34 2.38
N VAL A 153 21.77 -17.79 3.55
CA VAL A 153 20.75 -18.38 4.43
C VAL A 153 19.35 -18.23 3.82
N PHE A 154 19.01 -17.07 3.27
CA PHE A 154 17.74 -16.88 2.55
C PHE A 154 17.55 -17.94 1.47
N LYS A 155 18.59 -18.17 0.65
CA LYS A 155 18.58 -19.21 -0.38
C LYS A 155 18.47 -20.62 0.20
N LYS A 156 19.23 -20.94 1.27
CA LYS A 156 19.16 -22.24 1.96
C LYS A 156 17.75 -22.51 2.50
N GLN A 157 17.08 -21.46 2.96
CA GLN A 157 15.80 -21.53 3.65
C GLN A 157 14.60 -21.23 2.74
N ASN A 158 14.80 -21.08 1.42
CA ASN A 158 13.77 -20.70 0.44
C ASN A 158 13.01 -19.41 0.84
N LEU A 159 13.70 -18.46 1.47
CA LEU A 159 13.14 -17.15 1.76
C LEU A 159 13.41 -16.22 0.57
N ASN A 160 12.37 -15.52 0.12
CA ASN A 160 12.45 -14.59 -1.00
C ASN A 160 12.95 -13.21 -0.53
N GLU A 161 13.88 -12.63 -1.28
CA GLU A 161 14.24 -11.22 -1.11
C GLU A 161 13.09 -10.34 -1.59
N ASP A 162 12.78 -9.29 -0.83
CA ASP A 162 11.80 -8.30 -1.26
C ASP A 162 12.40 -7.36 -2.31
N ASN A 163 11.96 -7.51 -3.55
CA ASN A 163 12.34 -6.67 -4.69
C ASN A 163 11.11 -6.02 -5.34
N PHE A 164 9.98 -5.94 -4.62
CA PHE A 164 8.72 -5.48 -5.21
C PHE A 164 8.85 -4.05 -5.76
N PHE A 165 9.47 -3.16 -4.98
CA PHE A 165 9.61 -1.76 -5.35
C PHE A 165 10.37 -1.61 -6.67
N GLU A 166 11.53 -2.27 -6.80
CA GLU A 166 12.39 -2.19 -7.98
C GLU A 166 11.75 -2.82 -9.22
N MET A 167 10.95 -3.88 -9.04
CA MET A 167 10.36 -4.62 -10.15
C MET A 167 9.07 -3.98 -10.67
N TYR A 168 8.25 -3.41 -9.80
CA TYR A 168 6.86 -3.05 -10.14
C TYR A 168 6.55 -1.57 -10.00
N VAL A 169 7.29 -0.80 -9.18
CA VAL A 169 7.00 0.62 -8.97
C VAL A 169 7.84 1.48 -9.91
N LYS A 170 7.18 2.26 -10.77
CA LYS A 170 7.85 3.23 -11.65
C LYS A 170 8.43 4.37 -10.81
N LEU A 171 9.71 4.69 -11.02
CA LEU A 171 10.40 5.73 -10.27
C LEU A 171 9.78 7.13 -10.45
N ASP A 172 9.45 7.52 -11.68
CA ASP A 172 8.82 8.81 -11.96
C ASP A 172 7.53 8.99 -11.14
N PHE A 173 6.70 7.96 -11.12
CA PHE A 173 5.46 7.94 -10.34
C PHE A 173 5.71 8.05 -8.83
N TRP A 174 6.70 7.31 -8.32
CA TRP A 174 7.04 7.39 -6.90
C TRP A 174 7.62 8.76 -6.52
N ASN A 175 8.30 9.43 -7.44
CA ASN A 175 8.78 10.79 -7.24
C ASN A 175 7.62 11.79 -7.16
N ASP A 176 6.54 11.61 -7.93
CA ASP A 176 5.33 12.43 -7.83
C ASP A 176 4.69 12.28 -6.43
N ILE A 177 4.58 11.04 -5.93
CA ILE A 177 4.10 10.76 -4.56
C ILE A 177 4.99 11.44 -3.52
N LYS A 178 6.32 11.38 -3.67
CA LYS A 178 7.27 12.01 -2.74
C LYS A 178 7.19 13.53 -2.78
N ALA A 179 7.09 14.12 -3.96
CA ALA A 179 6.95 15.55 -4.13
C ALA A 179 5.73 16.05 -3.34
N LEU A 180 4.60 15.35 -3.43
CA LEU A 180 3.38 15.66 -2.66
C LEU A 180 3.59 15.54 -1.14
N VAL A 181 4.38 14.57 -0.68
CA VAL A 181 4.74 14.46 0.75
C VAL A 181 5.54 15.67 1.22
N GLU A 182 6.54 16.06 0.44
CA GLU A 182 7.46 17.15 0.76
C GLU A 182 6.78 18.53 0.63
N SER A 183 5.93 18.72 -0.37
CA SER A 183 5.23 19.99 -0.62
C SER A 183 4.01 20.21 0.27
N SER A 184 3.30 19.14 0.62
CA SER A 184 1.93 19.24 1.12
C SER A 184 1.73 18.58 2.49
N LEU A 185 2.65 17.73 2.96
CA LEU A 185 2.42 16.89 4.14
C LEU A 185 3.47 16.99 5.25
N ASP A 186 4.59 17.70 5.01
CA ASP A 186 5.61 17.99 6.00
C ASP A 186 5.15 19.08 6.98
N THR A 187 4.14 18.72 7.76
CA THR A 187 3.46 19.60 8.72
C THR A 187 3.87 19.25 10.14
N TYR A 188 5.17 19.27 10.40
CA TYR A 188 5.65 19.29 11.79
C TYR A 188 5.24 20.60 12.52
N ASN A 189 4.79 21.64 11.80
CA ASN A 189 4.57 22.98 12.38
C ASN A 189 3.30 23.75 11.96
N TYR A 190 2.44 23.25 11.08
CA TYR A 190 1.32 24.06 10.56
C TYR A 190 -0.01 23.34 10.68
N GLY A 191 -0.89 23.87 11.56
CA GLY A 191 -2.23 23.37 11.81
C GLY A 191 -3.19 23.55 10.63
N SER A 192 -4.46 23.18 10.82
CA SER A 192 -5.51 23.11 9.77
C SER A 192 -5.72 24.39 8.95
N ASN A 193 -5.25 25.55 9.42
CA ASN A 193 -5.35 26.83 8.70
C ASN A 193 -4.37 26.95 7.51
N TYR A 194 -3.17 26.39 7.61
CA TYR A 194 -2.21 26.38 6.48
C TYR A 194 -2.71 25.51 5.32
N PHE A 195 -3.33 24.37 5.66
CA PHE A 195 -3.96 23.51 4.67
C PHE A 195 -5.15 24.17 3.97
N LYS A 196 -5.96 24.95 4.70
CA LYS A 196 -7.04 25.74 4.10
C LYS A 196 -6.50 26.80 3.13
N GLU A 197 -5.38 27.44 3.46
CA GLU A 197 -4.70 28.37 2.55
C GLU A 197 -4.15 27.67 1.31
N LEU A 198 -3.52 26.50 1.46
CA LEU A 198 -2.98 25.72 0.34
C LEU A 198 -4.09 25.23 -0.60
N LEU A 199 -5.18 24.70 -0.05
CA LEU A 199 -6.39 24.31 -0.79
C LEU A 199 -7.08 25.49 -1.49
N SER A 200 -6.99 26.70 -0.93
CA SER A 200 -7.56 27.90 -1.55
C SER A 200 -6.69 28.48 -2.68
N ASN A 201 -5.44 28.04 -2.81
CA ASN A 201 -4.46 28.61 -3.73
C ASN A 201 -4.09 27.69 -4.91
N GLU A 202 -4.33 26.37 -4.82
CA GLU A 202 -4.00 25.41 -5.87
C GLU A 202 -5.25 24.83 -6.54
N ASP A 203 -5.64 25.40 -7.69
CA ASP A 203 -6.63 24.79 -8.59
C ASP A 203 -6.16 23.38 -9.02
N GLY A 204 -6.96 22.35 -8.72
CA GLY A 204 -6.72 20.96 -9.14
C GLY A 204 -6.08 20.04 -8.10
N PHE A 205 -5.72 20.55 -6.91
CA PHE A 205 -5.14 19.74 -5.82
C PHE A 205 -6.00 18.51 -5.45
N GLU A 206 -7.33 18.65 -5.54
CA GLU A 206 -8.28 17.58 -5.22
C GLU A 206 -8.19 16.40 -6.16
N GLU A 207 -8.17 16.66 -7.47
CA GLU A 207 -8.07 15.63 -8.50
C GLU A 207 -6.72 14.92 -8.39
N ASP A 208 -5.64 15.68 -8.14
CA ASP A 208 -4.30 15.14 -7.95
C ASP A 208 -4.22 14.29 -6.67
N MET A 209 -4.82 14.71 -5.56
CA MET A 209 -4.87 13.92 -4.32
C MET A 209 -5.63 12.60 -4.51
N ILE A 210 -6.77 12.62 -5.20
CA ILE A 210 -7.57 11.42 -5.50
C ILE A 210 -6.76 10.43 -6.34
N ILE A 211 -6.12 10.91 -7.40
CA ILE A 211 -5.26 10.10 -8.28
C ILE A 211 -4.14 9.46 -7.47
N ASN A 212 -3.47 10.25 -6.63
CA ASN A 212 -2.37 9.79 -5.80
C ASN A 212 -2.81 8.76 -4.75
N ILE A 213 -3.98 8.93 -4.12
CA ILE A 213 -4.55 7.95 -3.18
C ILE A 213 -4.85 6.63 -3.88
N TRP A 214 -5.51 6.66 -5.05
CA TRP A 214 -5.80 5.44 -5.81
C TRP A 214 -4.54 4.72 -6.25
N ALA A 215 -3.52 5.48 -6.62
CA ALA A 215 -2.26 4.92 -7.05
C ALA A 215 -1.48 4.33 -5.87
N LEU A 216 -1.44 4.99 -4.71
CA LEU A 216 -0.88 4.42 -3.46
C LEU A 216 -1.66 3.20 -2.98
N LEU A 217 -2.97 3.22 -3.06
CA LEU A 217 -3.80 2.07 -2.70
C LEU A 217 -3.53 0.89 -3.63
N SER A 218 -3.34 1.15 -4.93
CA SER A 218 -2.93 0.13 -5.88
C SER A 218 -1.57 -0.49 -5.52
N ILE A 219 -0.58 0.33 -5.14
CA ILE A 219 0.72 -0.18 -4.65
C ILE A 219 0.52 -1.04 -3.41
N ASN A 220 -0.25 -0.56 -2.41
CA ASN A 220 -0.51 -1.29 -1.17
C ASN A 220 -1.13 -2.67 -1.42
N LEU A 221 -2.17 -2.74 -2.24
CA LEU A 221 -2.85 -3.99 -2.57
C LEU A 221 -1.93 -4.96 -3.31
N CYS A 222 -1.20 -4.49 -4.32
CA CYS A 222 -0.27 -5.33 -5.07
C CYS A 222 0.91 -5.80 -4.21
N TYR A 223 1.42 -4.96 -3.30
CA TYR A 223 2.53 -5.32 -2.43
C TYR A 223 2.10 -6.32 -1.35
N LEU A 224 0.93 -6.11 -0.74
CA LEU A 224 0.30 -7.07 0.16
C LEU A 224 0.16 -8.44 -0.51
N ASP A 225 -0.36 -8.48 -1.74
CA ASP A 225 -0.56 -9.72 -2.48
C ASP A 225 0.76 -10.41 -2.82
N TYR A 226 1.75 -9.64 -3.28
CA TYR A 226 3.11 -10.12 -3.51
C TYR A 226 3.73 -10.77 -2.27
N LEU A 227 3.66 -10.10 -1.12
CA LEU A 227 4.19 -10.62 0.13
C LEU A 227 3.43 -11.89 0.56
N ASN A 228 2.10 -11.86 0.51
CA ASN A 228 1.28 -13.00 0.89
C ASN A 228 1.60 -14.26 0.04
N LEU A 229 1.81 -14.09 -1.26
CA LEU A 229 2.22 -15.19 -2.14
C LEU A 229 3.59 -15.78 -1.77
N ASN A 230 4.55 -14.92 -1.39
CA ASN A 230 5.89 -15.36 -0.97
C ASN A 230 5.89 -16.22 0.30
N TRP A 231 4.84 -16.14 1.12
CA TRP A 231 4.71 -16.93 2.35
C TRP A 231 3.75 -18.11 2.23
N ARG A 232 3.06 -18.25 1.10
CA ARG A 232 2.17 -19.38 0.79
C ARG A 232 2.87 -20.51 0.03
N SER A 233 4.02 -20.22 -0.57
CA SER A 233 4.89 -21.16 -1.30
C SER A 233 5.84 -21.90 -0.38
#